data_AF-A0A9P7W3K7-F1
#
_entry.id   AF-A0A9P7W3K7-F1
#
_cell.length_a   1.000
_cell.length_b   1.000
_cell.length_c   1.000
_cell.angle_alpha   90.00
_cell.angle_beta   90.00
_cell.angle_gamma   90.00
#
_symmetry.space_group_name_H-M   'P 1'
#
loop_
_entity.id
_entity.type
_entity.pdbx_description
1 polymer ?
#
loop_
_entity_poly.entity_id
_entity_poly.type
_entity_poly.pdbx_seq_one_letter_code
_entity_poly.pdbx_strand_id
1 'polypeptide(L)' 'MQIHANLPLNLWDELCVTASYLNNLTTIKSLNGKMPYEKWYKKRLNLSHLQEIGCYIFILIQNKHNSKIFE' A
#
# COMPACT_ATOMS: atom_id res chain seq x y z
N MET A 1 -5.21 0.79 10.13
CA MET A 1 -5.19 0.17 8.78
C MET A 1 -6.20 -0.97 8.67
N GLN A 2 -6.19 -1.97 9.55
CA GLN A 2 -7.13 -3.10 9.47
C GLN A 2 -8.51 -2.86 10.12
N ILE A 3 -8.53 -2.25 11.31
CA ILE A 3 -9.78 -2.02 12.08
C ILE A 3 -10.80 -1.16 11.31
N HIS A 4 -10.31 -0.30 10.41
CA HIS A 4 -11.16 0.57 9.60
C HIS A 4 -11.62 -0.05 8.28
N ALA A 5 -11.03 -1.17 7.85
CA ALA A 5 -11.21 -1.71 6.49
C ALA A 5 -12.01 -3.02 6.42
N ASN A 6 -12.40 -3.62 7.56
CA ASN A 6 -13.12 -4.91 7.62
C ASN A 6 -12.51 -5.99 6.69
N LEU A 7 -11.18 -6.06 6.61
CA LEU A 7 -10.52 -7.03 5.74
C LEU A 7 -10.80 -8.47 6.21
N PRO A 8 -11.05 -9.41 5.29
CA PRO A 8 -11.29 -10.80 5.65
C PRO A 8 -10.03 -11.42 6.29
N LEU A 9 -10.26 -12.34 7.23
CA LEU A 9 -9.20 -12.92 8.07
C LEU A 9 -8.15 -13.71 7.29
N ASN A 10 -8.51 -14.19 6.11
CA ASN A 10 -7.65 -14.96 5.20
C ASN A 10 -6.54 -14.14 4.55
N LEU A 11 -6.59 -12.80 4.61
CA LEU A 11 -5.54 -11.91 4.08
C LEU A 11 -4.54 -11.49 5.15
N TRP A 12 -4.67 -11.99 6.39
CA TRP A 12 -3.91 -11.48 7.53
C TRP A 12 -2.42 -11.78 7.43
N ASP A 13 -2.07 -12.99 7.02
CA ASP A 13 -0.70 -13.43 6.77
C ASP A 13 -0.02 -12.56 5.71
N GLU A 14 -0.69 -12.32 4.58
CA GLU A 14 -0.15 -11.52 3.49
C GLU A 14 0.01 -10.04 3.87
N LEU A 15 -0.93 -9.49 4.64
CA LEU A 15 -0.82 -8.13 5.18
C LEU A 15 0.34 -8.00 6.17
N CYS A 16 0.54 -8.98 7.07
CA CYS A 16 1.65 -8.96 8.02
C CYS A 16 3.01 -9.00 7.31
N VAL A 17 3.13 -9.84 6.28
CA VAL A 17 4.33 -9.91 5.45
C VAL A 17 4.57 -8.58 4.73
N THR A 18 3.52 -8.02 4.13
CA THR A 18 3.60 -6.76 3.40
C THR A 18 3.92 -5.57 4.32
N ALA A 19 3.31 -5.50 5.50
CA ALA A 19 3.61 -4.47 6.49
C ALA A 19 5.07 -4.54 6.96
N SER A 20 5.57 -5.76 7.20
CA SER A 20 6.97 -5.99 7.57
C SER A 20 7.92 -5.58 6.45
N TYR A 21 7.57 -5.92 5.20
CA TYR A 21 8.30 -5.51 4.02
C TYR A 21 8.36 -3.98 3.88
N LEU A 22 7.21 -3.30 3.91
CA LEU A 22 7.10 -1.85 3.84
C LEU A 22 7.85 -1.14 4.98
N ASN A 23 7.85 -1.71 6.18
CA ASN A 23 8.62 -1.16 7.30
C ASN A 23 10.13 -1.16 7.01
N ASN A 24 10.65 -2.20 6.35
CA ASN A 24 12.05 -2.26 5.91
C ASN A 24 12.37 -1.29 4.76
N LEU A 25 11.34 -0.89 4.00
CA LEU A 25 11.43 0.11 2.94
C LEU A 25 11.24 1.54 3.46
N THR A 26 10.75 1.72 4.69
CA THR A 26 10.49 3.05 5.24
C THR A 26 11.78 3.63 5.81
N THR A 27 11.99 4.94 5.59
CA THR A 27 13.14 5.64 6.15
C THR A 27 13.00 5.75 7.66
N ILE A 28 14.02 5.33 8.39
CA ILE A 28 13.99 5.38 9.86
C ILE A 28 14.85 6.55 10.33
N LYS A 29 14.31 7.35 11.26
CA LYS A 29 15.04 8.49 11.87
C LYS A 29 16.35 8.05 12.52
N SER A 30 16.38 6.89 13.17
CA SER A 30 17.60 6.31 13.77
C SER A 30 18.68 5.96 12.74
N LEU A 31 18.32 5.88 11.46
CA LEU A 31 19.23 5.59 10.36
C LEU A 31 19.55 6.84 9.52
N ASN A 32 19.46 8.02 10.13
CA ASN A 32 19.63 9.32 9.46
C ASN A 32 18.79 9.44 8.18
N GLY A 33 17.56 8.92 8.19
CA GLY A 33 16.66 8.96 7.03
C GLY A 33 17.03 8.00 5.90
N LYS A 34 17.96 7.06 6.11
CA LYS A 34 18.23 5.97 5.17
C LYS A 34 17.24 4.83 5.35
N MET A 35 16.98 4.09 4.28
CA MET A 35 16.15 2.89 4.34
C MET A 35 16.96 1.70 4.87
N PRO A 36 16.42 0.91 5.83
CA PRO A 36 17.06 -0.31 6.32
C PRO A 36 17.43 -1.27 5.20
N TYR A 37 16.54 -1.45 4.22
CA TYR A 37 16.78 -2.30 3.06
C TYR A 37 18.05 -1.92 2.29
N GLU A 38 18.23 -0.63 2.00
CA GLU A 38 19.41 -0.15 1.29
C GLU A 38 20.69 -0.33 2.10
N LYS A 39 20.62 -0.18 3.43
CA LYS A 39 21.78 -0.38 4.31
C LYS A 39 22.16 -1.87 4.42
N TRP A 40 21.17 -2.75 4.47
CA TRP A 40 21.38 -4.20 4.59
C TRP A 40 21.93 -4.80 3.29
N TYR A 41 21.29 -4.49 2.16
CA TYR A 41 21.63 -5.09 0.86
C TYR A 41 22.63 -4.26 0.05
N LYS A 42 23.02 -3.06 0.53
CA LYS A 42 23.92 -2.10 -0.16
C LYS A 42 23.48 -1.80 -1.60
N LYS A 43 22.19 -1.95 -1.90
CA LYS A 43 21.59 -1.78 -3.22
C LYS A 43 20.50 -0.72 -3.13
N ARG A 44 20.43 0.16 -4.14
CA ARG A 44 19.36 1.17 -4.26
C ARG A 44 18.02 0.47 -4.41
N LEU A 45 17.03 0.91 -3.64
CA LEU A 45 15.70 0.32 -3.67
C LEU A 45 14.99 0.65 -4.99
N ASN A 46 14.38 -0.35 -5.61
CA ASN A 46 13.45 -0.15 -6.72
C ASN A 46 12.01 -0.23 -6.18
N LEU A 47 11.27 0.87 -6.23
CA LEU A 47 9.88 0.97 -5.78
C LEU A 47 8.85 0.77 -6.89
N SER A 48 9.26 0.50 -8.13
CA SER A 48 8.35 0.33 -9.27
C SER A 48 7.42 -0.88 -9.15
N HIS A 49 7.74 -1.82 -8.24
CA HIS A 49 6.91 -2.99 -7.97
C HIS A 49 5.85 -2.73 -6.88
N LEU A 50 5.93 -1.59 -6.17
CA LEU A 50 4.97 -1.27 -5.12
C LEU A 50 3.63 -0.89 -5.76
N GLN A 51 2.56 -1.49 -5.28
CA GLN A 51 1.19 -1.17 -5.69
C GLN A 51 0.41 -0.67 -4.48
N GLU A 52 -0.57 0.21 -4.73
CA GLU A 52 -1.49 0.64 -3.70
C GLU A 52 -2.39 -0.53 -3.30
N ILE A 53 -2.44 -0.83 -2.00
CA ILE A 53 -3.37 -1.82 -1.46
C ILE A 53 -4.72 -1.13 -1.34
N GLY A 54 -5.62 -1.39 -2.28
CA GLY A 54 -6.94 -0.78 -2.31
C GLY A 54 -7.85 -1.39 -3.37
N CYS A 55 -9.07 -0.88 -3.45
CA CYS A 55 -10.01 -1.20 -4.50
C CYS A 55 -10.48 0.09 -5.19
N TYR A 56 -10.81 0.01 -6.48
CA TYR A 56 -11.46 1.11 -7.16
C TYR A 56 -12.87 1.28 -6.59
N ILE A 57 -13.16 2.45 -6.02
CA ILE A 57 -14.48 2.79 -5.50
C ILE A 57 -15.13 3.77 -6.47
N PHE A 58 -16.28 3.38 -7.01
CA PHE A 58 -17.12 4.26 -7.82
C PHE A 58 -18.28 4.75 -6.96
N ILE A 59 -18.41 6.07 -6.83
CA ILE A 59 -19.54 6.69 -6.14
C ILE A 59 -20.73 6.70 -7.11
N LEU A 60 -21.85 6.14 -6.69
CA LEU A 60 -23.09 6.19 -7.46
C LEU A 60 -23.62 7.63 -7.47
N ILE A 61 -23.42 8.34 -8.57
CA ILE A 61 -24.07 9.63 -8.83
C ILE A 61 -25.39 9.32 -9.53
N GLN A 62 -26.52 9.51 -8.85
CA GLN A 62 -27.87 9.26 -9.38
C GLN A 62 -28.33 10.28 -10.44
N ASN A 63 -27.46 11.22 -10.82
CA ASN A 63 -27.78 12.29 -11.75
C ASN A 63 -27.57 11.81 -13.19
N LYS A 64 -28.48 12.20 -14.10
CA LYS A 64 -28.54 11.70 -15.49
C LYS A 64 -27.30 12.05 -16.34
N HIS A 65 -26.43 12.92 -15.84
CA HIS A 65 -25.17 13.37 -16.46
C HIS A 65 -23.92 12.85 -15.72
N ASN A 66 -23.87 11.57 -15.38
CA ASN A 66 -22.65 10.97 -14.84
C ASN A 66 -21.77 10.41 -15.98
N SER A 67 -20.74 11.15 -16.39
CA SER A 67 -19.78 10.71 -17.40
C SER A 67 -18.89 9.55 -16.96
N LYS A 68 -18.90 9.16 -15.67
CA LYS A 68 -18.09 8.03 -15.15
C LYS A 68 -18.80 6.68 -15.25
N ILE A 69 -20.12 6.69 -15.44
CA ILE A 69 -20.85 5.51 -15.90
C ILE A 69 -20.81 5.64 -17.43
N PHE A 70 -19.71 5.21 -18.03
CA PHE A 70 -19.64 5.06 -19.47
C PHE A 70 -20.56 3.90 -19.89
N GLU A 71 -21.25 4.08 -21.02
CA GLU A 71 -21.84 3.01 -21.83
C GLU A 71 -20.81 1.92 -22.16
#